data_AF-A0A0N5AX21-F1
#
_entry.id   AF-A0A0N5AX21-F1
#
_cell.length_a   1.000
_cell.length_b   1.000
_cell.length_c   1.000
_cell.angle_alpha   90.00
_cell.angle_beta   90.00
_cell.angle_gamma   90.00
#
_symmetry.space_group_name_H-M   'P 1'
#
loop_
_entity.id
_entity.type
_entity.pdbx_description
1 polymer ?
#
loop_
_entity_poly.entity_id
_entity_poly.type
_entity_poly.pdbx_seq_one_letter_code
_entity_poly.pdbx_strand_id
1 'polypeptide(L)'
;MPNKALVGYAVVSPGKTENAVKCLQMCQNSKKSFDFICKSQSVEAFRDSRECVLNNGNSKENGDFLFSTKDSEDQVDYYENICLSEFNNVHDLSDDSKTEMLDIDNVDTKCFRSFRHRSLVGFADKVFLNVTHKQCMYQCFQCKKCLDGEPCNSLVFYRERQECILISETRRNHLDLFVEDPETDYSENLCSLGIENVLCAETVTLTFVIVASNSTNEFQLALNNTVKIVNDTERYTDTLVVSVVQISNLPVMELESYVVDSTDSFKNRIKSIPWRKNGLETDKNLETVIESEIIKDSLIIVFVGSAEQNTSFDKFTAKRKQLNTTVIVATLSNDTPSTALSTMASDQRFVVKSTNASEEIDKLIRLQFCQQQLNSFQQQTAKSGGVTIQNIPVILKNISHGAEGYQKNGTQQYSIVKEEKLLREKKLKDIWIGLYRSNTSSWRWTDGTEVDGWLQDKHLYNITTTGDGKNCVYFNDSVGIF
;
A
#
# COMPACT_ATOMS: atom_id res chain seq x y z
N MET A 1 -31.92 29.22 -3.98
CA MET A 1 -33.20 28.93 -3.28
C MET A 1 -32.89 27.99 -2.13
N PRO A 2 -32.96 28.46 -0.88
CA PRO A 2 -32.66 27.61 0.26
C PRO A 2 -33.73 26.54 0.44
N ASN A 3 -33.33 25.40 1.00
CA ASN A 3 -34.21 24.25 1.28
C ASN A 3 -35.00 23.78 0.05
N LYS A 4 -34.29 23.62 -1.07
CA LYS A 4 -34.81 23.02 -2.29
C LYS A 4 -33.77 22.09 -2.92
N ALA A 5 -34.26 21.06 -3.62
CA ALA A 5 -33.44 20.17 -4.42
C ALA A 5 -34.12 19.88 -5.76
N LEU A 6 -33.32 19.80 -6.83
CA LEU A 6 -33.80 19.39 -8.14
C LEU A 6 -33.54 17.90 -8.33
N VAL A 7 -34.61 17.11 -8.41
CA VAL A 7 -34.51 15.63 -8.42
C VAL A 7 -34.63 15.10 -9.85
N GLY A 8 -33.82 14.09 -10.19
CA GLY A 8 -33.85 13.44 -11.51
C GLY A 8 -32.99 14.10 -12.60
N TYR A 9 -32.25 15.15 -12.25
CA TYR A 9 -31.37 15.90 -13.18
C TYR A 9 -29.92 15.98 -12.72
N ALA A 10 -29.56 15.22 -11.69
CA ALA A 10 -28.18 15.10 -11.21
C ALA A 10 -27.34 14.38 -12.28
N VAL A 11 -26.21 14.98 -12.65
CA VAL A 11 -25.26 14.40 -13.61
C VAL A 11 -24.00 13.94 -12.90
N VAL A 12 -23.46 14.77 -12.01
CA VAL A 12 -22.20 14.51 -11.30
C VAL A 12 -22.35 14.95 -9.85
N SER A 13 -21.84 14.14 -8.91
CA SER A 13 -21.56 14.55 -7.53
C SER A 13 -20.03 14.63 -7.38
N PRO A 14 -19.41 15.83 -7.39
CA PRO A 14 -17.98 15.98 -7.17
C PRO A 14 -17.53 15.63 -5.74
N GLY A 15 -18.46 15.19 -4.88
CA GLY A 15 -18.21 14.89 -3.48
C GLY A 15 -18.35 16.11 -2.57
N LYS A 16 -17.66 16.08 -1.44
CA LYS A 16 -17.73 17.11 -0.40
C LYS A 16 -17.04 18.39 -0.85
N THR A 17 -17.68 19.54 -0.65
CA THR A 17 -17.08 20.85 -0.93
C THR A 17 -16.95 21.68 0.33
N GLU A 18 -15.95 22.56 0.40
CA GLU A 18 -15.79 23.41 1.59
C GLU A 18 -16.98 24.34 1.81
N ASN A 19 -17.61 24.81 0.72
CA ASN A 19 -18.74 25.72 0.75
C ASN A 19 -19.46 25.74 -0.61
N ALA A 20 -20.66 26.34 -0.63
CA ALA A 20 -21.46 26.46 -1.85
C ALA A 20 -20.76 27.23 -2.98
N VAL A 21 -19.84 28.15 -2.67
CA VAL A 21 -19.08 28.91 -3.69
C VAL A 21 -18.14 27.98 -4.46
N LYS A 22 -17.49 27.03 -3.79
CA LYS A 22 -16.64 26.03 -4.45
C LYS A 22 -17.46 25.12 -5.36
N CYS A 23 -18.65 24.67 -4.92
CA CYS A 23 -19.57 23.94 -5.77
C CYS A 23 -20.01 24.78 -7.00
N LEU A 24 -20.29 26.08 -6.82
CA LEU A 24 -20.62 27.01 -7.92
C LEU A 24 -19.50 27.08 -8.96
N GLN A 25 -18.25 27.16 -8.53
CA GLN A 25 -17.10 27.14 -9.42
C GLN A 25 -16.99 25.82 -10.20
N MET A 26 -17.28 24.68 -9.55
CA MET A 26 -17.32 23.37 -10.21
C MET A 26 -18.45 23.33 -11.27
N CYS A 27 -19.63 23.89 -10.97
CA CYS A 27 -20.72 24.04 -11.94
C CYS A 27 -20.31 24.92 -13.13
N GLN A 28 -19.65 26.05 -12.90
CA GLN A 28 -19.15 26.93 -13.98
C GLN A 28 -18.09 26.26 -14.86
N ASN A 29 -17.24 25.42 -14.26
CA ASN A 29 -16.20 24.67 -14.98
C ASN A 29 -16.69 23.32 -15.52
N SER A 30 -17.96 22.97 -15.32
CA SER A 30 -18.51 21.65 -15.67
C SER A 30 -18.29 21.25 -17.12
N LYS A 31 -18.36 22.20 -18.06
CA LYS A 31 -18.13 21.90 -19.48
C LYS A 31 -16.70 21.44 -19.74
N LYS A 32 -15.73 21.97 -18.98
CA LYS A 32 -14.32 21.59 -19.08
C LYS A 32 -14.00 20.33 -18.28
N SER A 33 -14.61 20.14 -17.11
CA SER A 33 -14.27 19.05 -16.18
C SER A 33 -15.07 17.77 -16.40
N PHE A 34 -16.29 17.88 -16.95
CA PHE A 34 -17.27 16.80 -17.04
C PHE A 34 -18.00 16.73 -18.39
N ASP A 35 -17.59 17.55 -19.37
CA ASP A 35 -18.17 17.65 -20.71
C ASP A 35 -19.71 17.92 -20.78
N PHE A 36 -20.29 18.49 -19.72
CA PHE A 36 -21.69 18.93 -19.75
C PHE A 36 -21.85 20.37 -19.27
N ILE A 37 -22.95 21.00 -19.67
CA ILE A 37 -23.28 22.36 -19.25
C ILE A 37 -24.13 22.27 -17.98
N CYS A 38 -23.52 22.54 -16.83
CA CYS A 38 -24.24 22.60 -15.56
C CYS A 38 -25.20 23.81 -15.54
N LYS A 39 -26.49 23.52 -15.38
CA LYS A 39 -27.54 24.53 -15.33
C LYS A 39 -27.94 24.90 -13.91
N SER A 40 -27.73 24.00 -12.96
CA SER A 40 -27.95 24.27 -11.55
C SER A 40 -27.17 23.30 -10.67
N GLN A 41 -27.08 23.59 -9.39
CA GLN A 41 -26.45 22.73 -8.41
C GLN A 41 -27.27 22.68 -7.13
N SER A 42 -27.07 21.61 -6.37
CA SER A 42 -27.62 21.43 -5.05
C SER A 42 -26.46 21.19 -4.08
N VAL A 43 -26.43 21.92 -2.97
CA VAL A 43 -25.40 21.80 -1.94
C VAL A 43 -26.08 21.48 -0.63
N GLU A 44 -25.69 20.41 0.04
CA GLU A 44 -26.21 20.13 1.37
C GLU A 44 -25.69 21.18 2.37
N ALA A 45 -26.60 21.95 2.94
CA ALA A 45 -26.26 23.21 3.62
C ALA A 45 -26.00 23.04 5.13
N PHE A 46 -26.50 21.97 5.75
CA PHE A 46 -26.57 21.85 7.21
C PHE A 46 -25.88 20.63 7.83
N ARG A 47 -25.21 19.77 7.04
CA ARG A 47 -24.44 18.64 7.56
C ARG A 47 -22.96 18.73 7.19
N ASP A 48 -22.12 18.03 7.96
CA ASP A 48 -20.69 17.81 7.70
C ASP A 48 -20.41 17.07 6.37
N SER A 49 -21.45 16.64 5.66
CA SER A 49 -21.35 16.11 4.32
C SER A 49 -20.94 17.18 3.31
N ARG A 50 -21.56 18.38 3.34
CA ARG A 50 -21.35 19.45 2.33
C ARG A 50 -21.28 18.92 0.90
N GLU A 51 -22.09 17.91 0.60
CA GLU A 51 -22.05 17.23 -0.69
C GLU A 51 -22.57 18.16 -1.78
N CYS A 52 -21.83 18.22 -2.89
CA CYS A 52 -22.15 19.03 -4.05
C CYS A 52 -22.72 18.15 -5.14
N VAL A 53 -23.88 18.52 -5.70
CA VAL A 53 -24.51 17.81 -6.81
C VAL A 53 -24.74 18.79 -7.96
N LEU A 54 -24.17 18.48 -9.12
CA LEU A 54 -24.27 19.29 -10.34
C LEU A 54 -25.37 18.73 -11.25
N ASN A 55 -26.25 19.60 -11.73
CA ASN A 55 -27.45 19.24 -12.49
C ASN A 55 -27.44 19.86 -13.90
N ASN A 56 -27.96 19.12 -14.88
CA ASN A 56 -28.18 19.63 -16.24
C ASN A 56 -29.56 20.27 -16.46
N GLY A 57 -30.41 20.30 -15.43
CA GLY A 57 -31.71 20.98 -15.42
C GLY A 57 -31.71 22.30 -14.64
N ASN A 58 -32.75 23.12 -14.80
CA ASN A 58 -32.96 24.34 -14.02
C ASN A 58 -34.44 24.51 -13.61
N SER A 59 -34.75 25.44 -12.71
CA SER A 59 -36.14 25.60 -12.22
C SER A 59 -37.09 26.13 -13.29
N LYS A 60 -36.59 26.75 -14.35
CA LYS A 60 -37.40 27.27 -15.45
C LYS A 60 -37.86 26.15 -16.40
N GLU A 61 -36.97 25.21 -16.71
CA GLU A 61 -37.22 24.08 -17.59
C GLU A 61 -37.83 22.89 -16.84
N ASN A 62 -37.49 22.73 -15.56
CA ASN A 62 -37.74 21.53 -14.77
C ASN A 62 -38.35 21.86 -13.39
N GLY A 63 -39.11 22.95 -13.29
CA GLY A 63 -39.67 23.45 -12.03
C GLY A 63 -40.56 22.44 -11.30
N ASP A 64 -41.24 21.54 -12.03
CA ASP A 64 -42.08 20.48 -11.46
C ASP A 64 -41.27 19.45 -10.64
N PHE A 65 -39.96 19.38 -10.87
CA PHE A 65 -39.04 18.48 -10.16
C PHE A 65 -38.24 19.18 -9.06
N LEU A 66 -38.57 20.44 -8.77
CA LEU A 66 -37.91 21.22 -7.74
C LEU A 66 -38.69 21.10 -6.42
N PHE A 67 -38.24 20.21 -5.55
CA PHE A 67 -38.90 19.89 -4.28
C PHE A 67 -38.37 20.74 -3.14
N SER A 68 -39.20 21.00 -2.12
CA SER A 68 -38.73 21.62 -0.89
C SER A 68 -38.15 20.59 0.06
N THR A 69 -36.99 20.89 0.63
CA THR A 69 -36.27 20.09 1.63
C THR A 69 -36.37 20.70 3.04
N LYS A 70 -37.39 21.53 3.29
CA LYS A 70 -37.56 22.18 4.61
C LYS A 70 -37.90 21.19 5.73
N ASP A 71 -38.68 20.17 5.38
CA ASP A 71 -39.18 19.16 6.32
C ASP A 71 -38.33 17.87 6.29
N SER A 72 -37.31 17.80 5.42
CA SER A 72 -36.34 16.70 5.44
C SER A 72 -35.24 16.97 6.45
N GLU A 73 -34.68 15.90 7.01
CA GLU A 73 -33.47 16.01 7.86
C GLU A 73 -32.27 16.56 7.09
N ASP A 74 -32.24 16.34 5.77
CA ASP A 74 -31.21 16.83 4.86
C ASP A 74 -31.69 18.13 4.21
N GLN A 75 -31.27 19.26 4.77
CA GLN A 75 -31.55 20.57 4.19
C GLN A 75 -30.56 20.89 3.07
N VAL A 76 -31.10 21.13 1.88
CA VAL A 76 -30.32 21.32 0.65
C VAL A 76 -30.57 22.72 0.09
N ASP A 77 -29.50 23.42 -0.25
CA ASP A 77 -29.56 24.71 -0.92
C ASP A 77 -29.37 24.54 -2.42
N TYR A 78 -30.35 25.00 -3.19
CA TYR A 78 -30.36 24.95 -4.64
C TYR A 78 -29.84 26.26 -5.23
N TYR A 79 -28.96 26.21 -6.23
CA TYR A 79 -28.46 27.40 -6.92
C TYR A 79 -28.57 27.23 -8.44
N GLU A 80 -29.02 28.28 -9.13
CA GLU A 80 -29.07 28.29 -10.59
C GLU A 80 -27.82 28.93 -11.19
N ASN A 81 -27.34 28.35 -12.29
CA ASN A 81 -26.28 28.93 -13.08
C ASN A 81 -26.87 29.96 -14.06
N ILE A 82 -26.97 31.21 -13.62
CA ILE A 82 -27.47 32.31 -14.46
C ILE A 82 -26.49 32.76 -15.54
N CYS A 83 -25.23 32.31 -15.51
CA CYS A 83 -24.21 32.68 -16.49
C CYS A 83 -24.39 32.01 -17.86
N LEU A 84 -25.38 31.12 -18.02
CA LEU A 84 -25.64 30.39 -19.26
C LEU A 84 -26.12 31.26 -20.43
N SER A 85 -26.70 32.43 -20.16
CA SER A 85 -27.19 33.31 -21.23
C SER A 85 -26.06 33.88 -22.10
N GLU A 86 -24.81 33.88 -21.61
CA GLU A 86 -23.66 34.40 -22.35
C GLU A 86 -23.05 33.35 -23.31
N PHE A 87 -23.27 32.06 -23.07
CA PHE A 87 -22.69 30.98 -23.87
C PHE A 87 -23.43 30.70 -25.19
N ASN A 88 -24.70 31.11 -25.31
CA ASN A 88 -25.47 30.90 -26.54
C ASN A 88 -25.00 31.76 -27.74
N ASN A 89 -24.05 32.67 -27.54
CA ASN A 89 -23.47 33.52 -28.60
C ASN A 89 -22.03 33.15 -28.98
N VAL A 90 -21.43 32.13 -28.37
CA VAL A 90 -20.10 31.66 -28.77
C VAL A 90 -20.29 30.47 -29.71
N HIS A 91 -20.22 30.77 -31.01
CA HIS A 91 -20.07 29.79 -32.07
C HIS A 91 -19.01 28.74 -31.70
N ASP A 92 -19.31 27.47 -31.98
CA ASP A 92 -18.41 26.31 -31.98
C ASP A 92 -16.96 26.69 -32.28
N LEU A 93 -16.17 26.86 -31.21
CA LEU A 93 -14.75 26.57 -31.27
C LEU A 93 -14.64 25.12 -30.82
N SER A 94 -14.92 24.21 -31.76
CA SER A 94 -14.42 22.85 -31.70
C SER A 94 -12.90 22.95 -31.60
N ASP A 95 -12.40 22.99 -30.38
CA ASP A 95 -10.98 22.85 -30.09
C ASP A 95 -10.63 21.39 -30.36
N ASP A 96 -10.41 21.13 -31.65
CA ASP A 96 -9.97 19.87 -32.25
C ASP A 96 -8.48 19.65 -31.89
N SER A 97 -8.13 19.86 -30.62
CA SER A 97 -6.88 19.39 -30.05
C SER A 97 -7.00 17.88 -29.88
N LYS A 98 -6.91 17.19 -31.01
CA LYS A 98 -6.40 15.82 -31.08
C LYS A 98 -5.07 15.84 -30.35
N THR A 99 -5.13 15.58 -29.06
CA THR A 99 -3.99 15.32 -28.23
C THR A 99 -3.30 14.13 -28.90
N GLU A 100 -2.15 14.39 -29.51
CA GLU A 100 -1.36 13.37 -30.17
C GLU A 100 -1.23 12.21 -29.19
N MET A 101 -1.77 11.07 -29.61
CA MET A 101 -1.84 9.84 -28.85
C MET A 101 -0.41 9.28 -28.76
N LEU A 102 0.39 9.85 -27.85
CA LEU A 102 1.72 9.40 -27.49
C LEU A 102 1.64 7.93 -27.08
N ASP A 103 2.60 7.12 -27.53
CA ASP A 103 2.69 5.67 -27.29
C ASP A 103 2.34 5.29 -25.84
N ILE A 104 1.09 4.82 -25.66
CA ILE A 104 0.51 4.41 -24.37
C ILE A 104 1.14 3.07 -23.91
N ASP A 105 2.03 2.48 -24.71
CA ASP A 105 2.64 1.18 -24.43
C ASP A 105 3.59 1.16 -23.23
N ASN A 106 3.96 2.33 -22.70
CA ASN A 106 4.79 2.47 -21.50
C ASN A 106 4.05 2.99 -20.26
N VAL A 107 2.71 2.91 -20.20
CA VAL A 107 2.03 3.06 -18.89
C VAL A 107 2.63 2.02 -17.96
N ASP A 108 3.34 2.45 -16.92
CA ASP A 108 3.89 1.56 -15.93
C ASP A 108 2.73 0.93 -15.16
N THR A 109 2.21 -0.18 -15.68
CA THR A 109 1.11 -0.95 -15.09
C THR A 109 1.40 -1.32 -13.64
N LYS A 110 2.66 -1.29 -13.21
CA LYS A 110 3.09 -1.48 -11.82
C LYS A 110 2.64 -0.37 -10.88
N CYS A 111 2.38 0.83 -11.41
CA CYS A 111 1.84 1.93 -10.62
C CYS A 111 0.37 1.74 -10.26
N PHE A 112 -0.33 0.78 -10.86
CA PHE A 112 -1.76 0.62 -10.63
C PHE A 112 -2.13 -0.74 -10.11
N ARG A 113 -2.96 -0.74 -9.08
CA ARG A 113 -3.67 -1.94 -8.62
C ARG A 113 -5.12 -1.83 -9.07
N SER A 114 -5.60 -2.81 -9.84
CA SER A 114 -6.96 -2.78 -10.38
C SER A 114 -7.85 -3.85 -9.75
N PHE A 115 -9.10 -3.47 -9.51
CA PHE A 115 -10.16 -4.25 -8.91
C PHE A 115 -11.33 -4.29 -9.89
N ARG A 116 -11.59 -5.46 -10.46
CA ARG A 116 -12.74 -5.63 -11.36
C ARG A 116 -14.04 -5.66 -10.59
N HIS A 117 -15.10 -5.20 -11.23
CA HIS A 117 -16.45 -5.17 -10.68
C HIS A 117 -16.55 -4.41 -9.36
N ARG A 118 -15.76 -3.34 -9.25
CA ARG A 118 -15.67 -2.50 -8.06
C ARG A 118 -15.73 -1.05 -8.46
N SER A 119 -16.34 -0.24 -7.61
CA SER A 119 -16.46 1.20 -7.78
C SER A 119 -16.24 1.89 -6.44
N LEU A 120 -15.62 3.07 -6.48
CA LEU A 120 -15.56 3.97 -5.34
C LEU A 120 -16.62 5.04 -5.57
N VAL A 121 -17.79 4.87 -4.96
CA VAL A 121 -18.94 5.75 -5.20
C VAL A 121 -18.82 7.05 -4.41
N GLY A 122 -19.51 8.11 -4.88
CA GLY A 122 -19.55 9.42 -4.19
C GLY A 122 -18.39 10.36 -4.51
N PHE A 123 -17.45 9.96 -5.38
CA PHE A 123 -16.34 10.81 -5.82
C PHE A 123 -16.23 10.85 -7.35
N ALA A 124 -16.14 12.05 -7.90
CA ALA A 124 -15.93 12.27 -9.32
C ALA A 124 -15.26 13.64 -9.56
N ASP A 125 -13.93 13.69 -9.44
CA ASP A 125 -13.19 14.93 -9.58
C ASP A 125 -13.06 15.36 -11.04
N LYS A 126 -12.83 14.40 -11.94
CA LYS A 126 -12.72 14.66 -13.38
C LYS A 126 -13.18 13.46 -14.20
N VAL A 127 -13.95 13.72 -15.26
CA VAL A 127 -14.50 12.66 -16.12
C VAL A 127 -13.96 12.77 -17.54
N PHE A 128 -13.58 11.64 -18.11
CA PHE A 128 -13.18 11.50 -19.52
C PHE A 128 -14.10 10.49 -20.20
N LEU A 129 -14.59 10.85 -21.38
CA LEU A 129 -15.47 10.02 -22.19
C LEU A 129 -14.70 9.42 -23.38
N ASN A 130 -15.19 8.31 -23.91
CA ASN A 130 -14.63 7.62 -25.08
C ASN A 130 -13.14 7.27 -24.92
N VAL A 131 -12.74 6.87 -23.72
CA VAL A 131 -11.37 6.42 -23.43
C VAL A 131 -11.35 4.93 -23.11
N THR A 132 -10.23 4.27 -23.41
CA THR A 132 -9.96 2.91 -22.94
C THR A 132 -9.51 2.93 -21.48
N HIS A 133 -9.59 1.79 -20.79
CA HIS A 133 -9.09 1.66 -19.42
C HIS A 133 -7.61 2.04 -19.30
N LYS A 134 -6.78 1.63 -20.26
CA LYS A 134 -5.34 1.97 -20.30
C LYS A 134 -5.12 3.48 -20.46
N GLN A 135 -5.93 4.15 -21.28
CA GLN A 135 -5.91 5.61 -21.39
C GLN A 135 -6.35 6.28 -20.09
N CYS A 136 -7.38 5.76 -19.43
CA CYS A 136 -7.83 6.25 -18.13
C CYS A 136 -6.70 6.18 -17.08
N MET A 137 -6.01 5.04 -16.99
CA MET A 137 -4.85 4.87 -16.12
C MET A 137 -3.73 5.85 -16.46
N TYR A 138 -3.44 6.06 -17.75
CA TYR A 138 -2.47 7.06 -18.17
C TYR A 138 -2.85 8.48 -17.75
N GLN A 139 -4.11 8.87 -17.93
CA GLN A 139 -4.61 10.19 -17.51
C GLN A 139 -4.46 10.37 -15.99
N CYS A 140 -4.79 9.34 -15.21
CA CYS A 140 -4.58 9.36 -13.76
C CYS A 140 -3.08 9.49 -13.40
N PHE A 141 -2.22 8.72 -14.05
CA PHE A 141 -0.79 8.74 -13.79
C PHE A 141 -0.15 10.12 -14.01
N GLN A 142 -0.54 10.79 -15.10
CA GLN A 142 -0.07 12.13 -15.47
C GLN A 142 -0.67 13.22 -14.56
N CYS A 143 -1.81 12.95 -13.95
CA CYS A 143 -2.51 13.91 -13.10
C CYS A 143 -1.84 14.03 -11.72
N LYS A 144 -0.75 14.82 -11.62
CA LYS A 144 -0.08 15.09 -10.33
C LYS A 144 -0.72 16.20 -9.49
N LYS A 145 -1.44 17.13 -10.13
CA LYS A 145 -2.13 18.28 -9.51
C LYS A 145 -3.40 18.69 -10.28
N CYS A 146 -3.99 17.78 -11.04
CA CYS A 146 -5.06 18.13 -11.98
C CYS A 146 -6.48 18.04 -11.38
N LEU A 147 -6.60 17.54 -10.14
CA LEU A 147 -7.86 17.44 -9.40
C LEU A 147 -7.84 18.52 -8.31
N ASP A 148 -8.08 19.78 -8.70
CA ASP A 148 -8.09 20.93 -7.76
C ASP A 148 -6.80 21.13 -6.95
N GLY A 149 -5.65 20.77 -7.54
CA GLY A 149 -4.33 20.87 -6.89
C GLY A 149 -3.84 19.54 -6.32
N GLU A 150 -4.72 18.54 -6.22
CA GLU A 150 -4.42 17.19 -5.76
C GLU A 150 -4.04 16.24 -6.92
N PRO A 151 -3.25 15.19 -6.63
CA PRO A 151 -2.98 14.12 -7.59
C PRO A 151 -4.18 13.20 -7.77
N CYS A 152 -4.22 12.48 -8.89
CA CYS A 152 -5.11 11.35 -9.06
C CYS A 152 -4.57 10.14 -8.30
N ASN A 153 -5.29 9.75 -7.25
CA ASN A 153 -4.95 8.61 -6.40
C ASN A 153 -5.70 7.34 -6.78
N SER A 154 -6.85 7.46 -7.44
CA SER A 154 -7.55 6.32 -8.03
C SER A 154 -8.42 6.73 -9.21
N LEU A 155 -8.98 5.74 -9.90
CA LEU A 155 -9.93 5.94 -10.99
C LEU A 155 -11.00 4.85 -11.01
N VAL A 156 -12.16 5.17 -11.57
CA VAL A 156 -13.21 4.21 -11.91
C VAL A 156 -13.41 4.22 -13.42
N PHE A 157 -13.39 3.05 -14.04
CA PHE A 157 -13.60 2.89 -15.47
C PHE A 157 -14.88 2.09 -15.76
N TYR A 158 -15.88 2.73 -16.40
CA TYR A 158 -17.11 2.07 -16.86
C TYR A 158 -16.87 1.46 -18.23
N ARG A 159 -16.88 0.12 -18.29
CA ARG A 159 -16.43 -0.62 -19.49
C ARG A 159 -17.33 -0.42 -20.70
N GLU A 160 -18.64 -0.47 -20.50
CA GLU A 160 -19.62 -0.35 -21.59
C GLU A 160 -19.72 1.08 -22.12
N ARG A 161 -19.58 2.07 -21.21
CA ARG A 161 -19.69 3.50 -21.55
C ARG A 161 -18.37 4.12 -22.01
N GLN A 162 -17.25 3.39 -21.85
CA GLN A 162 -15.90 3.93 -22.09
C GLN A 162 -15.66 5.24 -21.33
N GLU A 163 -16.19 5.30 -20.12
CA GLU A 163 -16.15 6.48 -19.25
C GLU A 163 -15.13 6.24 -18.14
N CYS A 164 -14.30 7.25 -17.89
CA CYS A 164 -13.23 7.24 -16.92
C CYS A 164 -13.43 8.37 -15.93
N ILE A 165 -13.48 8.03 -14.65
CA ILE A 165 -13.59 8.98 -13.55
C ILE A 165 -12.26 8.97 -12.81
N LEU A 166 -11.56 10.09 -12.78
CA LEU A 166 -10.37 10.29 -11.94
C LEU A 166 -10.79 10.78 -10.56
N ILE A 167 -10.15 10.23 -9.54
CA ILE A 167 -10.51 10.42 -8.13
C ILE A 167 -9.23 10.70 -7.32
N SER A 168 -9.26 11.74 -6.50
CA SER A 168 -8.23 12.15 -5.56
C SER A 168 -8.26 11.31 -4.28
N GLU A 169 -9.36 10.61 -4.04
CA GLU A 169 -9.53 9.68 -2.93
C GLU A 169 -9.14 8.22 -3.27
N THR A 170 -9.11 7.38 -2.25
CA THR A 170 -8.82 5.94 -2.37
C THR A 170 -9.80 5.10 -1.55
N ARG A 171 -9.94 3.81 -1.88
CA ARG A 171 -10.72 2.87 -1.06
C ARG A 171 -10.18 2.72 0.36
N ARG A 172 -8.91 3.07 0.60
CA ARG A 172 -8.30 3.01 1.94
C ARG A 172 -8.86 4.09 2.87
N ASN A 173 -9.19 5.25 2.32
CA ASN A 173 -9.77 6.36 3.08
C ASN A 173 -11.30 6.26 3.18
N HIS A 174 -11.92 5.54 2.25
CA HIS A 174 -13.38 5.47 2.06
C HIS A 174 -13.83 4.03 1.75
N LEU A 175 -13.51 3.09 2.65
CA LEU A 175 -13.81 1.67 2.44
C LEU A 175 -15.32 1.40 2.40
N ASP A 176 -16.11 2.18 3.16
CA ASP A 176 -17.56 2.15 3.20
C ASP A 176 -18.22 2.48 1.84
N LEU A 177 -17.53 3.26 1.01
CA LEU A 177 -17.97 3.65 -0.32
C LEU A 177 -17.37 2.76 -1.43
N PHE A 178 -16.59 1.76 -1.07
CA PHE A 178 -15.98 0.82 -2.01
C PHE A 178 -16.88 -0.40 -2.24
N VAL A 179 -17.75 -0.30 -3.23
CA VAL A 179 -18.85 -1.25 -3.47
C VAL A 179 -18.60 -2.15 -4.67
N GLU A 180 -19.35 -3.24 -4.76
CA GLU A 180 -19.42 -4.05 -5.98
C GLU A 180 -20.28 -3.34 -7.02
N ASP A 181 -19.75 -3.23 -8.23
CA ASP A 181 -20.44 -2.70 -9.39
C ASP A 181 -19.97 -3.47 -10.63
N PRO A 182 -20.82 -4.31 -11.25
CA PRO A 182 -20.42 -5.19 -12.35
C PRO A 182 -20.05 -4.44 -13.62
N GLU A 183 -20.39 -3.15 -13.78
CA GLU A 183 -20.08 -2.38 -14.99
C GLU A 183 -18.69 -1.72 -14.93
N THR A 184 -18.08 -1.66 -13.74
CA THR A 184 -16.89 -0.86 -13.49
C THR A 184 -15.65 -1.67 -13.13
N ASP A 185 -14.50 -1.11 -13.48
CA ASP A 185 -13.20 -1.53 -12.94
C ASP A 185 -12.57 -0.33 -12.20
N TYR A 186 -12.24 -0.53 -10.92
CA TYR A 186 -11.56 0.48 -10.09
C TYR A 186 -10.04 0.28 -10.15
N SER A 187 -9.24 1.34 -10.23
CA SER A 187 -7.78 1.24 -10.15
C SER A 187 -7.18 2.28 -9.20
N GLU A 188 -6.37 1.85 -8.23
CA GLU A 188 -5.57 2.73 -7.36
C GLU A 188 -4.21 3.04 -7.98
N ASN A 189 -3.81 4.30 -7.95
CA ASN A 189 -2.49 4.78 -8.35
C ASN A 189 -1.52 4.72 -7.15
N LEU A 190 -0.76 3.65 -7.04
CA LEU A 190 0.22 3.44 -5.97
C LEU A 190 1.39 4.43 -6.03
N CYS A 191 1.72 4.90 -7.24
CA CYS A 191 2.82 5.83 -7.48
C CYS A 191 2.49 7.27 -7.04
N SER A 192 1.22 7.68 -6.96
CA SER A 192 0.86 8.98 -6.37
C SER A 192 0.91 8.95 -4.84
N LEU A 193 0.73 7.77 -4.24
CA LEU A 193 0.71 7.58 -2.79
C LEU A 193 2.12 7.46 -2.17
N GLY A 194 3.18 7.56 -2.98
CA GLY A 194 4.56 7.31 -2.54
C GLY A 194 4.80 5.85 -2.13
N ILE A 195 3.89 4.93 -2.51
CA ILE A 195 4.00 3.50 -2.26
C ILE A 195 4.76 2.91 -3.45
N GLU A 196 6.06 3.17 -3.51
CA GLU A 196 6.91 2.47 -4.47
C GLU A 196 7.03 1.00 -4.04
N ASN A 197 6.52 0.09 -4.88
CA ASN A 197 6.84 -1.34 -4.92
C ASN A 197 6.26 -2.28 -3.84
N VAL A 198 5.23 -1.91 -3.09
CA VAL A 198 4.63 -2.86 -2.13
C VAL A 198 3.35 -3.49 -2.70
N LEU A 199 3.51 -4.38 -3.69
CA LEU A 199 2.48 -5.35 -4.10
C LEU A 199 2.44 -6.47 -3.04
N CYS A 200 1.63 -6.31 -1.99
CA CYS A 200 1.38 -7.41 -1.06
C CYS A 200 0.33 -8.37 -1.63
N ALA A 201 0.32 -9.58 -1.08
CA ALA A 201 -0.69 -10.59 -1.40
C ALA A 201 -2.12 -10.03 -1.31
N GLU A 202 -2.97 -10.43 -2.26
CA GLU A 202 -4.40 -10.09 -2.29
C GLU A 202 -5.09 -10.50 -0.98
N THR A 203 -4.80 -11.71 -0.52
CA THR A 203 -5.26 -12.21 0.78
C THR A 203 -4.06 -12.48 1.69
N VAL A 204 -4.10 -11.94 2.91
CA VAL A 204 -3.16 -12.25 3.97
C VAL A 204 -3.93 -12.94 5.09
N THR A 205 -3.46 -14.12 5.48
CA THR A 205 -4.01 -14.85 6.64
C THR A 205 -3.02 -14.77 7.80
N LEU A 206 -3.45 -14.20 8.92
CA LEU A 206 -2.67 -14.10 10.16
C LEU A 206 -3.29 -14.98 11.25
N THR A 207 -2.47 -15.75 11.94
CA THR A 207 -2.87 -16.48 13.14
C THR A 207 -2.10 -15.95 14.33
N PHE A 208 -2.80 -15.35 15.29
CA PHE A 208 -2.23 -14.91 16.55
C PHE A 208 -2.40 -15.99 17.61
N VAL A 209 -1.28 -16.47 18.14
CA VAL A 209 -1.25 -17.45 19.23
C VAL A 209 -0.79 -16.74 20.49
N ILE A 210 -1.70 -16.56 21.44
CA ILE A 210 -1.42 -15.88 22.71
C ILE A 210 -1.17 -16.96 23.76
N VAL A 211 0.09 -17.13 24.14
CA VAL A 211 0.46 -18.05 25.21
C VAL A 211 0.10 -17.41 26.55
N ALA A 212 -0.73 -18.10 27.35
CA ALA A 212 -1.24 -17.55 28.60
C ALA A 212 -0.10 -17.10 29.51
N SER A 213 -0.12 -15.82 29.83
CA SER A 213 0.68 -15.26 30.90
C SER A 213 -0.03 -15.40 32.23
N ASN A 214 0.74 -15.38 33.32
CA ASN A 214 0.19 -15.18 34.68
C ASN A 214 -0.26 -13.72 34.92
N SER A 215 -0.14 -12.84 33.91
CA SER A 215 -0.32 -11.40 34.00
C SER A 215 -1.39 -10.92 33.03
N THR A 216 -2.50 -10.39 33.56
CA THR A 216 -3.55 -9.72 32.77
C THR A 216 -2.99 -8.60 31.91
N ASN A 217 -1.94 -7.91 32.36
CA ASN A 217 -1.32 -6.80 31.63
C ASN A 217 -0.61 -7.29 30.36
N GLU A 218 0.10 -8.42 30.43
CA GLU A 218 0.74 -9.03 29.25
C GLU A 218 -0.32 -9.50 28.25
N PHE A 219 -1.41 -10.11 28.72
CA PHE A 219 -2.52 -10.50 27.85
C PHE A 219 -3.12 -9.28 27.12
N GLN A 220 -3.40 -8.20 27.84
CA GLN A 220 -3.89 -6.96 27.22
C GLN A 220 -2.88 -6.34 26.25
N LEU A 221 -1.58 -6.43 26.55
CA LEU A 221 -0.53 -5.99 25.63
C LEU A 221 -0.52 -6.81 24.34
N ALA A 222 -0.70 -8.14 24.42
CA ALA A 222 -0.81 -9.01 23.25
C ALA A 222 -2.03 -8.66 22.38
N LEU A 223 -3.20 -8.42 22.99
CA LEU A 223 -4.41 -7.98 22.27
C LEU A 223 -4.19 -6.62 21.60
N ASN A 224 -3.56 -5.66 22.29
CA ASN A 224 -3.25 -4.35 21.73
C ASN A 224 -2.27 -4.44 20.55
N ASN A 225 -1.23 -5.28 20.65
CA ASN A 225 -0.31 -5.53 19.55
C ASN A 225 -1.02 -6.20 18.37
N THR A 226 -1.93 -7.14 18.62
CA THR A 226 -2.76 -7.79 17.60
C THR A 226 -3.58 -6.76 16.82
N VAL A 227 -4.27 -5.84 17.50
CA VAL A 227 -5.04 -4.76 16.85
C VAL A 227 -4.15 -3.85 16.02
N LYS A 228 -2.98 -3.45 16.53
CA LYS A 228 -2.04 -2.62 15.78
C LYS A 228 -1.55 -3.30 14.52
N ILE A 229 -1.11 -4.56 14.63
CA ILE A 229 -0.62 -5.36 13.50
C ILE A 229 -1.72 -5.50 12.44
N VAL A 230 -2.95 -5.81 12.85
CA VAL A 230 -4.08 -5.93 11.93
C VAL A 230 -4.37 -4.60 11.22
N ASN A 231 -4.43 -3.49 11.97
CA ASN A 231 -4.62 -2.15 11.40
C ASN A 231 -3.52 -1.76 10.43
N ASP A 232 -2.27 -2.15 10.68
CA ASP A 232 -1.15 -1.84 9.79
C ASP A 232 -1.19 -2.75 8.55
N THR A 233 -1.52 -4.04 8.74
CA THR A 233 -1.63 -5.04 7.66
C THR A 233 -2.77 -4.76 6.70
N GLU A 234 -3.94 -4.37 7.22
CA GLU A 234 -5.14 -4.01 6.46
C GLU A 234 -4.85 -2.92 5.43
N ARG A 235 -3.89 -2.01 5.69
CA ARG A 235 -3.52 -0.93 4.77
C ARG A 235 -2.91 -1.42 3.46
N TYR A 236 -2.31 -2.61 3.44
CA TYR A 236 -1.59 -3.11 2.27
C TYR A 236 -2.13 -4.44 1.70
N THR A 237 -3.15 -5.05 2.31
CA THR A 237 -3.83 -6.24 1.77
C THR A 237 -5.26 -5.92 1.32
N ASP A 238 -5.89 -6.79 0.51
CA ASP A 238 -7.30 -6.63 0.12
C ASP A 238 -8.22 -7.40 1.06
N THR A 239 -7.80 -8.59 1.47
CA THR A 239 -8.53 -9.43 2.40
C THR A 239 -7.60 -9.87 3.50
N LEU A 240 -7.89 -9.42 4.73
CA LEU A 240 -7.16 -9.84 5.91
C LEU A 240 -8.02 -10.85 6.69
N VAL A 241 -7.56 -12.09 6.74
CA VAL A 241 -8.20 -13.15 7.53
C VAL A 241 -7.40 -13.37 8.81
N VAL A 242 -8.07 -13.27 9.95
CA VAL A 242 -7.43 -13.33 11.26
C VAL A 242 -8.00 -14.47 12.09
N SER A 243 -7.11 -15.31 12.63
CA SER A 243 -7.45 -16.26 13.69
C SER A 243 -6.74 -15.85 14.98
N VAL A 244 -7.41 -16.03 16.12
CA VAL A 244 -6.84 -15.78 17.44
C VAL A 244 -7.04 -17.01 18.30
N VAL A 245 -5.93 -17.55 18.79
CA VAL A 245 -5.91 -18.75 19.63
C VAL A 245 -5.26 -18.41 20.96
N GLN A 246 -5.92 -18.70 22.06
CA GLN A 246 -5.34 -18.60 23.39
C GLN A 246 -4.87 -19.97 23.86
N ILE A 247 -3.59 -20.09 24.25
CA ILE A 247 -3.04 -21.31 24.86
C ILE A 247 -3.13 -21.17 26.36
N SER A 248 -3.96 -21.99 27.00
CA SER A 248 -4.04 -22.12 28.45
C SER A 248 -3.77 -23.58 28.84
N ASN A 249 -4.65 -24.23 29.60
CA ASN A 249 -4.61 -25.68 29.84
C ASN A 249 -4.94 -26.46 28.56
N LEU A 250 -5.76 -25.88 27.69
CA LEU A 250 -6.09 -26.36 26.36
C LEU A 250 -6.05 -25.17 25.39
N PRO A 251 -5.77 -25.39 24.10
CA PRO A 251 -5.91 -24.36 23.09
C PRO A 251 -7.39 -23.99 22.92
N VAL A 252 -7.70 -22.71 22.96
CA VAL A 252 -9.05 -22.19 22.73
C VAL A 252 -9.01 -21.24 21.54
N MET A 253 -9.81 -21.53 20.52
CA MET A 253 -9.98 -20.68 19.36
C MET A 253 -10.98 -19.56 19.71
N GLU A 254 -10.47 -18.36 19.93
CA GLU A 254 -11.27 -17.20 20.30
C GLU A 254 -11.85 -16.51 19.06
N LEU A 255 -11.09 -16.54 17.95
CA LEU A 255 -11.53 -16.16 16.61
C LEU A 255 -11.03 -17.19 15.59
N GLU A 256 -11.95 -17.66 14.75
CA GLU A 256 -11.68 -18.61 13.66
C GLU A 256 -11.94 -17.91 12.33
N SER A 257 -10.89 -17.76 11.51
CA SER A 257 -10.98 -17.24 10.15
C SER A 257 -11.81 -15.95 10.01
N TYR A 258 -11.65 -15.02 10.95
CA TYR A 258 -12.37 -13.76 10.98
C TYR A 258 -11.88 -12.85 9.83
N VAL A 259 -12.76 -12.54 8.89
CA VAL A 259 -12.46 -11.57 7.82
C VAL A 259 -12.59 -10.17 8.39
N VAL A 260 -11.49 -9.40 8.36
CA VAL A 260 -11.47 -8.03 8.86
C VAL A 260 -12.17 -7.12 7.86
N ASP A 261 -13.34 -6.64 8.25
CA ASP A 261 -14.23 -5.73 7.53
C ASP A 261 -13.96 -4.26 7.88
N SER A 262 -13.65 -3.99 9.14
CA SER A 262 -13.15 -2.71 9.62
C SER A 262 -12.28 -2.90 10.87
N THR A 263 -11.28 -2.04 11.03
CA THR A 263 -10.41 -2.05 12.21
C THR A 263 -11.20 -1.84 13.51
N ASP A 264 -12.26 -1.02 13.50
CA ASP A 264 -13.07 -0.75 14.71
C ASP A 264 -13.93 -1.94 15.13
N SER A 265 -14.57 -2.63 14.17
CA SER A 265 -15.30 -3.88 14.42
C SER A 265 -14.36 -4.94 15.00
N PHE A 266 -13.20 -5.12 14.37
CA PHE A 266 -12.17 -6.05 14.84
C PHE A 266 -11.67 -5.69 16.26
N LYS A 267 -11.37 -4.42 16.52
CA LYS A 267 -10.92 -3.94 17.83
C LYS A 267 -11.94 -4.21 18.93
N ASN A 268 -13.23 -4.00 18.66
CA ASN A 268 -14.31 -4.30 19.60
C ASN A 268 -14.42 -5.82 19.85
N ARG A 269 -14.28 -6.62 18.80
CA ARG A 269 -14.26 -8.08 18.91
C ARG A 269 -13.08 -8.57 19.75
N ILE A 270 -11.86 -8.07 19.50
CA ILE A 270 -10.66 -8.42 20.25
C ILE A 270 -10.76 -8.05 21.73
N LYS A 271 -11.32 -6.88 22.07
CA LYS A 271 -11.54 -6.46 23.46
C LYS A 271 -12.48 -7.38 24.24
N SER A 272 -13.36 -8.11 23.56
CA SER A 272 -14.31 -9.03 24.19
C SER A 272 -13.71 -10.37 24.59
N ILE A 273 -12.48 -10.68 24.14
CA ILE A 273 -11.82 -11.95 24.42
C ILE A 273 -11.44 -12.01 25.92
N PRO A 274 -11.95 -12.99 26.68
CA PRO A 274 -11.66 -13.10 28.11
C PRO A 274 -10.25 -13.65 28.35
N TRP A 275 -9.59 -13.14 29.40
CA TRP A 275 -8.31 -13.72 29.82
C TRP A 275 -8.53 -15.08 30.50
N ARG A 276 -8.00 -16.15 29.90
CA ARG A 276 -7.93 -17.48 30.53
C ARG A 276 -6.61 -17.69 31.27
N LYS A 277 -6.69 -17.87 32.59
CA LYS A 277 -5.54 -18.26 33.43
C LYS A 277 -5.39 -19.78 33.45
N ASN A 278 -4.15 -20.24 33.66
CA ASN A 278 -3.70 -21.62 33.87
C ASN A 278 -3.28 -22.34 32.59
N GLY A 279 -2.02 -22.77 32.52
CA GLY A 279 -1.49 -23.70 31.53
C GLY A 279 -0.27 -24.39 32.12
N LEU A 280 -0.33 -25.72 32.33
CA LEU A 280 0.81 -26.55 32.74
C LEU A 280 1.42 -27.33 31.56
N GLU A 281 0.81 -27.31 30.37
CA GLU A 281 1.20 -28.12 29.20
C GLU A 281 1.35 -27.29 27.89
N THR A 282 2.01 -26.14 27.95
CA THR A 282 2.08 -25.17 26.84
C THR A 282 2.65 -25.75 25.53
N ASP A 283 3.72 -26.54 25.58
CA ASP A 283 4.36 -27.13 24.37
C ASP A 283 3.41 -28.06 23.59
N LYS A 284 2.71 -28.95 24.29
CA LYS A 284 1.75 -29.89 23.69
C LYS A 284 0.51 -29.18 23.11
N ASN A 285 0.07 -28.12 23.78
CA ASN A 285 -1.07 -27.33 23.28
C ASN A 285 -0.70 -26.53 22.03
N LEU A 286 0.53 -26.00 21.98
CA LEU A 286 1.06 -25.33 20.80
C LEU A 286 1.23 -26.29 19.62
N GLU A 287 1.71 -27.52 19.86
CA GLU A 287 1.76 -28.59 18.85
C GLU A 287 0.37 -28.85 18.24
N THR A 288 -0.67 -28.95 19.08
CA THR A 288 -2.05 -29.18 18.65
C THR A 288 -2.57 -28.04 17.76
N VAL A 289 -2.20 -26.79 18.06
CA VAL A 289 -2.59 -25.63 17.23
C VAL A 289 -1.96 -25.70 15.86
N ILE A 290 -0.66 -26.00 15.78
CA ILE A 290 0.09 -26.18 14.53
C ILE A 290 -0.43 -27.31 13.65
N GLU A 291 -1.04 -28.34 14.24
CA GLU A 291 -1.67 -29.42 13.49
C GLU A 291 -3.04 -29.07 12.90
N SER A 292 -3.63 -27.94 13.32
CA SER A 292 -4.93 -27.50 12.81
C SER A 292 -4.85 -27.14 11.33
N GLU A 293 -5.77 -27.70 10.53
CA GLU A 293 -5.94 -27.35 9.11
C GLU A 293 -6.16 -25.84 8.91
N ILE A 294 -6.75 -25.17 9.91
CA ILE A 294 -7.14 -23.75 9.86
C ILE A 294 -5.92 -22.84 9.68
N ILE A 295 -4.71 -23.28 10.07
CA ILE A 295 -3.54 -22.39 10.15
C ILE A 295 -2.40 -22.75 9.19
N LYS A 296 -2.55 -23.79 8.35
CA LYS A 296 -1.49 -24.30 7.47
C LYS A 296 -0.95 -23.24 6.50
N ASP A 297 -1.81 -22.35 6.02
CA ASP A 297 -1.46 -21.31 5.04
C ASP A 297 -1.39 -19.89 5.66
N SER A 298 -1.33 -19.81 7.00
CA SER A 298 -1.30 -18.53 7.72
C SER A 298 0.10 -18.14 8.18
N LEU A 299 0.42 -16.85 8.25
CA LEU A 299 1.57 -16.40 9.03
C LEU A 299 1.21 -16.48 10.53
N ILE A 300 1.97 -17.27 11.28
CA ILE A 300 1.70 -17.49 12.71
C ILE A 300 2.54 -16.50 13.53
N ILE A 301 1.89 -15.75 14.42
CA ILE A 301 2.51 -14.80 15.34
C ILE A 301 2.24 -15.29 16.76
N VAL A 302 3.28 -15.73 17.45
CA VAL A 302 3.19 -16.27 18.82
C VAL A 302 3.62 -15.20 19.82
N PHE A 303 2.71 -14.77 20.68
CA PHE A 303 3.02 -13.90 21.81
C PHE A 303 3.31 -14.74 23.06
N VAL A 304 4.50 -14.58 23.64
CA VAL A 304 4.97 -15.32 24.81
C VAL A 304 5.11 -14.38 26.01
N GLY A 305 4.44 -14.71 27.11
CA GLY A 305 4.51 -13.98 28.38
C GLY A 305 5.69 -14.39 29.28
N SER A 306 5.83 -13.71 30.42
CA SER A 306 6.94 -13.94 31.38
C SER A 306 6.91 -15.28 32.11
N ALA A 307 5.75 -15.95 32.17
CA ALA A 307 5.57 -17.17 32.97
C ALA A 307 6.22 -18.42 32.36
N GLU A 308 6.65 -18.37 31.10
CA GLU A 308 7.06 -19.53 30.30
C GLU A 308 8.59 -19.72 30.21
N GLN A 309 9.37 -19.06 31.06
CA GLN A 309 10.84 -19.06 30.96
C GLN A 309 11.51 -20.43 31.14
N ASN A 310 10.80 -21.41 31.71
CA ASN A 310 11.34 -22.74 32.01
C ASN A 310 10.73 -23.87 31.16
N THR A 311 9.84 -23.54 30.22
CA THR A 311 9.16 -24.54 29.40
C THR A 311 10.03 -24.86 28.18
N SER A 312 10.28 -26.15 27.93
CA SER A 312 10.88 -26.57 26.66
C SER A 312 9.80 -26.58 25.57
N PHE A 313 10.15 -26.11 24.37
CA PHE A 313 9.27 -26.06 23.19
C PHE A 313 9.70 -27.07 22.12
N ASP A 314 10.31 -28.18 22.53
CA ASP A 314 10.92 -29.14 21.60
C ASP A 314 9.89 -29.78 20.66
N LYS A 315 8.69 -30.13 21.16
CA LYS A 315 7.67 -30.78 20.33
C LYS A 315 7.09 -29.83 19.31
N PHE A 316 6.70 -28.62 19.76
CA PHE A 316 6.26 -27.55 18.87
C PHE A 316 7.31 -27.27 17.80
N THR A 317 8.58 -27.13 18.20
CA THR A 317 9.68 -26.85 17.29
C THR A 317 9.84 -27.95 16.25
N ALA A 318 9.83 -29.22 16.68
CA ALA A 318 9.95 -30.38 15.79
C ALA A 318 8.80 -30.43 14.78
N LYS A 319 7.56 -30.19 15.22
CA LYS A 319 6.38 -30.18 14.35
C LYS A 319 6.40 -29.01 13.37
N ARG A 320 6.72 -27.81 13.85
CA ARG A 320 6.88 -26.60 13.03
C ARG A 320 7.88 -26.80 11.90
N LYS A 321 8.97 -27.55 12.10
CA LYS A 321 9.94 -27.84 11.02
C LYS A 321 9.34 -28.65 9.85
N GLN A 322 8.23 -29.34 10.09
CA GLN A 322 7.52 -30.11 9.07
C GLN A 322 6.52 -29.26 8.29
N LEU A 323 6.19 -28.06 8.78
CA LEU A 323 5.27 -27.15 8.10
C LEU A 323 6.01 -26.15 7.22
N ASN A 324 5.38 -25.78 6.10
CA ASN A 324 5.82 -24.69 5.24
C ASN A 324 5.28 -23.33 5.72
N THR A 325 5.23 -23.14 7.03
CA THR A 325 4.59 -21.98 7.66
C THR A 325 5.63 -21.12 8.36
N THR A 326 5.55 -19.81 8.15
CA THR A 326 6.41 -18.87 8.86
C THR A 326 5.85 -18.60 10.25
N VAL A 327 6.71 -18.71 11.26
CA VAL A 327 6.37 -18.43 12.65
C VAL A 327 7.23 -17.27 13.16
N ILE A 328 6.57 -16.19 13.56
CA ILE A 328 7.14 -15.05 14.26
C ILE A 328 6.85 -15.21 15.74
N VAL A 329 7.86 -15.04 16.58
CA VAL A 329 7.74 -15.18 18.03
C VAL A 329 8.09 -13.86 18.67
N ALA A 330 7.16 -13.30 19.44
CA ALA A 330 7.32 -12.03 20.14
C ALA A 330 7.19 -12.24 21.65
N THR A 331 8.15 -11.72 22.41
CA THR A 331 8.06 -11.71 23.88
C THR A 331 7.36 -10.45 24.36
N LEU A 332 6.48 -10.60 25.34
CA LEU A 332 5.77 -9.52 26.01
C LEU A 332 6.52 -9.00 27.25
N SER A 333 7.58 -9.71 27.65
CA SER A 333 8.47 -9.36 28.76
C SER A 333 9.92 -9.27 28.31
N ASN A 334 10.68 -8.40 28.97
CA ASN A 334 12.12 -8.24 28.74
C ASN A 334 12.94 -9.41 29.32
N ASP A 335 12.37 -10.16 30.25
CA ASP A 335 13.09 -11.17 31.03
C ASP A 335 13.16 -12.55 30.35
N THR A 336 12.48 -12.73 29.22
CA THR A 336 12.40 -14.04 28.55
C THR A 336 13.71 -14.40 27.83
N PRO A 337 14.32 -15.57 28.11
CA PRO A 337 15.56 -15.99 27.46
C PRO A 337 15.44 -16.08 25.93
N SER A 338 16.40 -15.51 25.18
CA SER A 338 16.40 -15.54 23.69
C SER A 338 16.43 -16.95 23.11
N THR A 339 17.11 -17.86 23.80
CA THR A 339 17.45 -19.18 23.26
C THR A 339 16.20 -20.01 23.04
N ALA A 340 15.29 -20.06 24.01
CA ALA A 340 14.01 -20.75 23.86
C ALA A 340 13.17 -20.16 22.71
N LEU A 341 13.03 -18.83 22.64
CA LEU A 341 12.25 -18.16 21.59
C LEU A 341 12.81 -18.41 20.18
N SER A 342 14.13 -18.46 20.04
CA SER A 342 14.79 -18.71 18.76
C SER A 342 14.55 -20.11 18.21
N THR A 343 14.29 -21.10 19.08
CA THR A 343 13.94 -22.46 18.64
C THR A 343 12.51 -22.56 18.10
N MET A 344 11.60 -21.75 18.64
CA MET A 344 10.20 -21.69 18.22
C MET A 344 10.01 -20.96 16.88
N ALA A 345 10.76 -19.88 16.66
CA ALA A 345 10.65 -19.07 15.46
C ALA A 345 11.18 -19.81 14.21
N SER A 346 10.67 -19.45 13.03
CA SER A 346 11.14 -20.07 11.78
C SER A 346 12.57 -19.65 11.40
N ASP A 347 13.03 -18.49 11.87
CA ASP A 347 14.37 -17.91 11.67
C ASP A 347 14.68 -17.03 12.89
N GLN A 348 15.96 -16.85 13.24
CA GLN A 348 16.37 -15.98 14.34
C GLN A 348 15.91 -14.53 14.16
N ARG A 349 15.76 -14.05 12.91
CA ARG A 349 15.22 -12.72 12.58
C ARG A 349 13.73 -12.57 12.86
N PHE A 350 13.01 -13.68 13.05
CA PHE A 350 11.59 -13.69 13.41
C PHE A 350 11.36 -13.74 14.93
N VAL A 351 12.40 -13.45 15.72
CA VAL A 351 12.30 -13.29 17.17
C VAL A 351 12.26 -11.80 17.50
N VAL A 352 11.12 -11.33 17.99
CA VAL A 352 10.88 -9.92 18.33
C VAL A 352 10.94 -9.74 19.84
N LYS A 353 11.88 -8.89 20.29
CA LYS A 353 12.08 -8.56 21.71
C LYS A 353 11.78 -7.10 21.95
N SER A 354 10.50 -6.77 22.03
CA SER A 354 10.09 -5.38 22.27
C SER A 354 8.71 -5.33 22.88
N THR A 355 8.52 -4.42 23.83
CA THR A 355 7.17 -4.03 24.30
C THR A 355 6.35 -3.38 23.18
N ASN A 356 7.01 -2.89 22.12
CA ASN A 356 6.40 -2.39 20.89
C ASN A 356 6.57 -3.39 19.73
N ALA A 357 6.27 -4.67 19.98
CA ALA A 357 6.43 -5.74 19.00
C ALA A 357 5.68 -5.48 17.68
N SER A 358 4.59 -4.69 17.69
CA SER A 358 3.75 -4.47 16.50
C SER A 358 4.51 -3.86 15.32
N GLU A 359 5.40 -2.88 15.56
CA GLU A 359 6.12 -2.20 14.48
C GLU A 359 7.16 -3.12 13.81
N GLU A 360 7.85 -3.92 14.61
CA GLU A 360 8.84 -4.86 14.11
C GLU A 360 8.17 -6.04 13.38
N ILE A 361 7.03 -6.53 13.92
CA ILE A 361 6.22 -7.56 13.27
C ILE A 361 5.66 -7.04 11.94
N ASP A 362 5.14 -5.81 11.87
CA ASP A 362 4.66 -5.22 10.61
C ASP A 362 5.74 -5.23 9.52
N LYS A 363 6.98 -4.83 9.86
CA LYS A 363 8.11 -4.90 8.93
C LYS A 363 8.36 -6.32 8.43
N LEU A 364 8.29 -7.32 9.31
CA LEU A 364 8.46 -8.74 8.94
C LEU A 364 7.31 -9.26 8.08
N ILE A 365 6.06 -8.87 8.36
CA ILE A 365 4.88 -9.22 7.54
C ILE A 365 5.07 -8.67 6.12
N ARG A 366 5.47 -7.40 5.99
CA ARG A 366 5.72 -6.77 4.69
C ARG A 366 6.82 -7.49 3.91
N LEU A 367 7.93 -7.81 4.57
CA LEU A 367 9.01 -8.58 3.95
C LEU A 367 8.52 -9.96 3.49
N GLN A 368 7.69 -10.64 4.29
CA GLN A 368 7.19 -11.96 3.95
C GLN A 368 6.21 -11.91 2.77
N PHE A 369 5.15 -11.11 2.86
CA PHE A 369 4.05 -11.16 1.89
C PHE A 369 4.27 -10.30 0.65
N CYS A 370 5.02 -9.20 0.77
CA CYS A 370 5.17 -8.24 -0.32
C CYS A 370 6.45 -8.52 -1.11
N GLN A 371 7.50 -9.10 -0.51
CA GLN A 371 8.69 -9.50 -1.24
C GLN A 371 8.58 -10.87 -1.91
N GLN A 372 7.77 -11.79 -1.38
CA GLN A 372 7.51 -13.07 -2.05
C GLN A 372 6.80 -12.90 -3.40
N GLN A 373 5.88 -11.95 -3.51
CA GLN A 373 5.21 -11.61 -4.77
C GLN A 373 6.18 -11.03 -5.80
N LEU A 374 7.14 -10.22 -5.37
CA LEU A 374 8.20 -9.71 -6.24
C LEU A 374 9.07 -10.87 -6.79
N ASN A 375 9.44 -11.82 -5.93
CA ASN A 375 10.24 -12.98 -6.33
C ASN A 375 9.47 -13.92 -7.28
N SER A 376 8.17 -14.16 -7.05
CA SER A 376 7.36 -14.97 -7.96
C SER A 376 7.16 -14.29 -9.31
N PHE A 377 6.98 -12.97 -9.33
CA PHE A 377 6.90 -12.19 -10.56
C PHE A 377 8.22 -12.22 -11.36
N GLN A 378 9.35 -12.10 -10.68
CA GLN A 378 10.68 -12.23 -11.30
C GLN A 378 10.92 -13.64 -11.87
N GLN A 379 10.44 -14.69 -11.21
CA GLN A 379 10.54 -16.05 -11.72
C GLN A 379 9.63 -16.33 -12.93
N GLN A 380 8.45 -15.71 -12.98
CA GLN A 380 7.54 -15.83 -14.13
C GLN A 380 8.08 -15.08 -15.36
N THR A 381 8.64 -13.88 -15.17
CA THR A 381 9.26 -13.10 -16.25
C THR A 381 10.55 -13.75 -16.79
N ALA A 382 11.32 -14.44 -15.94
CA ALA A 382 12.46 -15.25 -16.37
C ALA A 382 12.05 -16.48 -17.22
N LYS A 383 10.84 -17.03 -17.01
CA LYS A 383 10.32 -18.15 -17.83
C LYS A 383 9.78 -17.72 -19.19
N SER A 384 9.40 -16.46 -19.36
CA SER A 384 8.91 -15.89 -20.63
C SER A 384 10.01 -15.33 -21.54
N GLY A 385 11.28 -15.65 -21.29
CA GLY A 385 12.41 -15.24 -22.13
C GLY A 385 12.96 -13.83 -21.86
N GLY A 386 12.54 -13.19 -20.76
CA GLY A 386 13.15 -11.94 -20.28
C GLY A 386 14.48 -12.21 -19.57
N VAL A 387 15.48 -11.37 -19.84
CA VAL A 387 16.85 -11.48 -19.29
C VAL A 387 16.83 -11.60 -17.76
N THR A 388 17.45 -12.66 -17.26
CA THR A 388 17.59 -12.97 -15.83
C THR A 388 18.59 -12.01 -15.17
N ILE A 389 18.16 -11.27 -14.15
CA ILE A 389 19.09 -10.64 -13.19
C ILE A 389 19.58 -11.75 -12.25
N GLN A 390 20.60 -12.51 -12.66
CA GLN A 390 21.30 -13.41 -11.75
C GLN A 390 22.38 -12.63 -11.00
N ASN A 391 22.16 -12.42 -9.70
CA ASN A 391 23.16 -12.52 -8.60
C ASN A 391 22.78 -11.63 -7.42
N ILE A 392 21.83 -12.09 -6.60
CA ILE A 392 21.70 -11.66 -5.20
C ILE A 392 21.51 -12.94 -4.36
N PRO A 393 22.58 -13.75 -4.20
CA PRO A 393 22.88 -14.21 -2.84
C PRO A 393 24.38 -14.53 -2.64
N VAL A 394 25.26 -13.52 -2.57
CA VAL A 394 26.63 -13.69 -2.02
C VAL A 394 27.03 -12.49 -1.17
N ILE A 395 26.15 -11.98 -0.32
CA ILE A 395 26.56 -11.03 0.73
C ILE A 395 25.70 -11.29 1.95
N LEU A 396 26.11 -12.24 2.79
CA LEU A 396 25.74 -12.30 4.22
C LEU A 396 26.56 -13.37 5.00
N LYS A 397 27.65 -13.91 4.43
CA LYS A 397 28.44 -14.97 5.09
C LYS A 397 29.65 -14.49 5.90
N ASN A 398 29.97 -13.18 5.91
CA ASN A 398 31.21 -12.67 6.53
C ASN A 398 31.00 -11.59 7.60
N ILE A 399 29.88 -11.60 8.35
CA ILE A 399 29.69 -10.70 9.52
C ILE A 399 29.91 -11.43 10.86
N SER A 400 30.20 -12.72 10.86
CA SER A 400 30.62 -13.44 12.06
C SER A 400 32.09 -13.82 11.94
N HIS A 401 33.01 -12.91 12.25
CA HIS A 401 34.32 -13.14 12.88
C HIS A 401 35.16 -11.86 12.75
N GLY A 402 35.39 -11.16 13.86
CA GLY A 402 36.20 -9.95 13.85
C GLY A 402 36.14 -9.13 15.14
N ALA A 403 36.27 -9.80 16.29
CA ALA A 403 36.68 -9.13 17.52
C ALA A 403 38.03 -9.75 17.92
N GLU A 404 39.13 -9.10 17.52
CA GLU A 404 40.43 -9.06 18.21
C GLU A 404 41.48 -8.37 17.32
N GLY A 405 42.19 -7.39 17.88
CA GLY A 405 43.45 -6.89 17.32
C GLY A 405 43.44 -5.46 16.75
N TYR A 406 43.75 -4.49 17.62
CA TYR A 406 44.30 -3.18 17.22
C TYR A 406 45.67 -3.35 16.55
N GLN A 407 45.91 -2.79 15.35
CA GLN A 407 47.19 -2.20 14.96
C GLN A 407 47.06 -1.17 13.80
N LYS A 408 48.00 -0.22 13.82
CA LYS A 408 48.13 1.05 13.09
C LYS A 408 48.41 0.95 11.57
N ASN A 409 47.99 2.00 10.86
CA ASN A 409 48.54 2.58 9.62
C ASN A 409 49.12 1.61 8.57
N GLY A 410 48.34 1.32 7.54
CA GLY A 410 48.83 0.81 6.27
C GLY A 410 47.84 1.08 5.15
N THR A 411 48.20 1.94 4.20
CA THR A 411 47.48 2.13 2.95
C THR A 411 47.63 0.86 2.12
N GLN A 412 46.59 0.02 2.04
CA GLN A 412 46.56 -1.10 1.10
C GLN A 412 46.05 -0.61 -0.26
N GLN A 413 46.89 -0.76 -1.28
CA GLN A 413 46.58 -0.45 -2.66
C GLN A 413 46.06 -1.74 -3.31
N TYR A 414 44.77 -1.81 -3.61
CA TYR A 414 44.19 -2.89 -4.41
C TYR A 414 44.23 -2.48 -5.88
N SER A 415 44.91 -3.27 -6.73
CA SER A 415 44.82 -3.11 -8.18
C SER A 415 43.89 -4.17 -8.77
N ILE A 416 42.86 -3.72 -9.49
CA ILE A 416 41.97 -4.60 -10.24
C ILE A 416 42.63 -4.83 -11.61
N VAL A 417 43.63 -5.72 -11.65
CA VAL A 417 44.36 -6.04 -12.90
C VAL A 417 43.73 -7.22 -13.65
N LYS A 418 42.79 -7.95 -13.04
CA LYS A 418 42.24 -9.19 -13.64
C LYS A 418 41.04 -9.03 -14.57
N GLU A 419 40.44 -7.84 -14.66
CA GLU A 419 39.23 -7.61 -15.49
C GLU A 419 39.43 -6.62 -16.65
N GLU A 420 40.66 -6.16 -16.88
CA GLU A 420 40.97 -5.24 -17.98
C GLU A 420 40.67 -5.84 -19.36
N LYS A 421 40.68 -7.18 -19.47
CA LYS A 421 40.34 -7.89 -20.71
C LYS A 421 38.83 -7.93 -20.98
N LEU A 422 38.01 -8.03 -19.93
CA LEU A 422 36.54 -8.03 -20.04
C LEU A 422 36.01 -6.63 -20.40
N LEU A 423 36.64 -5.58 -19.86
CA LEU A 423 36.26 -4.18 -20.06
C LEU A 423 36.57 -3.65 -21.47
N ARG A 424 37.57 -4.21 -22.17
CA ARG A 424 37.86 -3.82 -23.56
C ARG A 424 36.94 -4.48 -24.59
N GLU A 425 36.34 -5.63 -24.25
CA GLU A 425 35.48 -6.39 -25.17
C GLU A 425 34.00 -6.01 -25.06
N LYS A 426 33.55 -5.44 -23.93
CA LYS A 426 32.18 -4.94 -23.75
C LYS A 426 32.11 -3.41 -23.79
N LYS A 427 31.43 -2.86 -24.80
CA LYS A 427 31.06 -1.43 -24.85
C LYS A 427 29.97 -1.14 -23.80
N LEU A 428 30.38 -0.94 -22.55
CA LEU A 428 29.52 -0.38 -21.52
C LEU A 428 29.18 1.06 -21.91
N LYS A 429 27.89 1.36 -22.08
CA LYS A 429 27.44 2.72 -22.40
C LYS A 429 27.27 3.59 -21.16
N ASP A 430 26.87 3.00 -20.02
CA ASP A 430 26.59 3.73 -18.79
C ASP A 430 27.13 2.99 -17.55
N ILE A 431 27.63 3.74 -16.56
CA ILE A 431 28.10 3.23 -15.28
C ILE A 431 27.40 4.02 -14.16
N TRP A 432 26.79 3.31 -13.21
CA TRP A 432 26.12 3.91 -12.06
C TRP A 432 27.03 3.87 -10.84
N ILE A 433 27.30 5.02 -10.24
CA ILE A 433 28.06 5.14 -9.01
C ILE A 433 27.18 5.86 -7.99
N GLY A 434 26.79 5.15 -6.93
CA GLY A 434 26.01 5.73 -5.84
C GLY A 434 26.86 6.69 -5.01
N LEU A 435 26.73 7.97 -5.26
CA LEU A 435 27.30 9.04 -4.44
C LEU A 435 26.15 9.89 -3.89
N TYR A 436 26.32 10.40 -2.68
CA TYR A 436 25.50 11.48 -2.15
C TYR A 436 26.40 12.67 -1.82
N ARG A 437 25.84 13.87 -1.86
CA ARG A 437 26.57 15.10 -1.56
C ARG A 437 26.34 15.46 -0.10
N SER A 438 27.41 15.48 0.69
CA SER A 438 27.30 15.88 2.09
C SER A 438 26.89 17.35 2.22
N ASN A 439 26.42 17.73 3.40
CA ASN A 439 26.20 19.12 3.80
C ASN A 439 27.45 20.02 3.70
N THR A 440 28.66 19.43 3.60
CA THR A 440 29.91 20.16 3.30
C THR A 440 30.24 20.23 1.81
N SER A 441 29.29 19.91 0.94
CA SER A 441 29.43 19.88 -0.53
C SER A 441 30.44 18.86 -1.07
N SER A 442 30.94 17.93 -0.26
CA SER A 442 31.85 16.86 -0.69
C SER A 442 31.07 15.60 -1.04
N TRP A 443 31.48 14.94 -2.11
CA TRP A 443 30.87 13.68 -2.55
C TRP A 443 31.30 12.53 -1.65
N ARG A 444 30.34 11.73 -1.18
CA ARG A 444 30.55 10.55 -0.34
C ARG A 444 29.81 9.35 -0.93
N TRP A 445 30.30 8.15 -0.63
CA TRP A 445 29.62 6.91 -1.00
C TRP A 445 28.30 6.80 -0.24
N THR A 446 27.24 6.46 -0.95
CA THR A 446 25.95 6.13 -0.32
C THR A 446 26.04 4.77 0.38
N ASP A 447 25.41 4.66 1.55
CA ASP A 447 25.21 3.39 2.24
C ASP A 447 23.99 2.60 1.69
N GLY A 448 23.37 3.12 0.63
CA GLY A 448 22.22 2.53 -0.04
C GLY A 448 20.88 3.12 0.39
N THR A 449 20.86 4.16 1.23
CA THR A 449 19.62 4.77 1.72
C THR A 449 19.17 6.03 0.97
N GLU A 450 20.08 6.75 0.31
CA GLU A 450 19.78 7.90 -0.57
C GLU A 450 20.75 7.93 -1.77
N VAL A 451 20.25 8.08 -3.00
CA VAL A 451 21.09 8.17 -4.22
C VAL A 451 20.84 9.51 -4.90
N ASP A 452 21.89 10.32 -5.07
CA ASP A 452 21.77 11.66 -5.65
C ASP A 452 22.79 11.85 -6.79
N GLY A 453 22.36 11.52 -8.02
CA GLY A 453 23.02 11.97 -9.26
C GLY A 453 23.26 10.91 -10.34
N TRP A 454 23.19 11.34 -11.62
CA TRP A 454 23.55 10.56 -12.81
C TRP A 454 24.75 11.19 -13.54
N LEU A 455 25.57 10.38 -14.21
CA LEU A 455 26.61 10.83 -15.15
C LEU A 455 26.39 10.14 -16.50
N GLN A 456 26.20 10.91 -17.57
CA GLN A 456 26.06 10.42 -18.94
C GLN A 456 27.19 11.00 -19.81
N ASP A 457 27.71 10.21 -20.75
CA ASP A 457 28.68 10.61 -21.79
C ASP A 457 30.09 11.08 -21.34
N LYS A 458 30.70 10.43 -20.34
CA LYS A 458 32.15 10.60 -20.09
C LYS A 458 32.90 9.28 -20.01
N HIS A 459 33.97 9.16 -20.78
CA HIS A 459 34.93 8.06 -20.66
C HIS A 459 35.68 8.17 -19.33
N LEU A 460 35.36 7.31 -18.38
CA LEU A 460 36.09 7.16 -17.11
C LEU A 460 37.32 6.28 -17.35
N TYR A 461 38.51 6.87 -17.39
CA TYR A 461 39.75 6.14 -17.64
C TYR A 461 40.36 5.52 -16.37
N ASN A 462 40.02 6.03 -15.18
CA ASN A 462 40.52 5.49 -13.91
C ASN A 462 39.63 5.91 -12.73
N ILE A 463 39.26 4.96 -11.86
CA ILE A 463 38.58 5.23 -10.59
C ILE A 463 39.49 4.72 -9.48
N THR A 464 40.02 5.63 -8.67
CA THR A 464 40.78 5.30 -7.46
C THR A 464 39.95 5.63 -6.22
N THR A 465 39.78 4.65 -5.34
CA THR A 465 39.05 4.82 -4.07
C THR A 465 40.00 4.75 -2.89
N THR A 466 39.86 5.66 -1.93
CA THR A 466 40.49 5.57 -0.60
C THR A 466 39.38 5.55 0.47
N GLY A 467 39.36 4.53 1.33
CA GLY A 467 38.37 4.41 2.41
C GLY A 467 38.39 3.08 3.16
N ASP A 468 37.82 3.07 4.36
CA ASP A 468 37.94 2.02 5.39
C ASP A 468 37.03 0.80 5.15
N GLY A 469 37.09 0.21 3.95
CA GLY A 469 36.58 -1.14 3.68
C GLY A 469 35.05 -1.31 3.53
N LYS A 470 34.28 -0.24 3.33
CA LYS A 470 32.80 -0.30 3.19
C LYS A 470 32.23 0.31 1.89
N ASN A 471 33.05 0.59 0.88
CA ASN A 471 32.57 1.18 -0.37
C ASN A 471 32.22 0.08 -1.39
N CYS A 472 31.02 0.13 -1.97
CA CYS A 472 30.58 -0.79 -3.04
C CYS A 472 30.42 -0.03 -4.36
N VAL A 473 30.83 -0.66 -5.47
CA VAL A 473 30.58 -0.19 -6.85
C VAL A 473 29.67 -1.19 -7.54
N TYR A 474 28.62 -0.70 -8.20
CA TYR A 474 27.65 -1.53 -8.91
C TYR A 474 27.82 -1.35 -10.42
N PHE A 475 27.64 -2.42 -11.19
CA PHE A 475 27.65 -2.40 -12.66
C PHE A 475 26.30 -2.90 -13.19
N ASN A 476 25.73 -2.19 -14.16
CA ASN A 476 24.51 -2.61 -14.84
C ASN A 476 24.82 -2.77 -16.34
N ASP A 477 24.52 -3.94 -16.89
CA ASP A 477 24.89 -4.36 -18.24
C ASP A 477 23.61 -4.37 -19.12
N SER A 478 23.07 -3.19 -19.44
CA SER A 478 21.90 -3.07 -20.33
C SER A 478 22.35 -2.78 -21.77
N VAL A 479 22.30 -3.81 -22.62
CA VAL A 479 22.47 -3.69 -24.08
C VAL A 479 21.09 -3.42 -24.69
N GLY A 480 20.88 -2.21 -25.20
CA GLY A 480 19.74 -1.92 -26.08
C GLY A 480 19.96 -2.54 -27.46
N ILE A 481 19.04 -3.40 -27.89
CA ILE A 481 18.91 -3.83 -29.28
C ILE A 481 18.06 -2.75 -29.99
N PHE A 482 18.60 -2.19 -31.08
CA PHE A 482 17.88 -1.29 -31.99
C PHE A 482 17.06 -2.08 -33.00
#